data_AF-A0A5B7E6Y8-F1
#
_entry.id   AF-A0A5B7E6Y8-F1
#
_cell.length_a   1.000
_cell.length_b   1.000
_cell.length_c   1.000
_cell.angle_alpha   90.00
_cell.angle_beta   90.00
_cell.angle_gamma   90.00
#
_symmetry.space_group_name_H-M   'P 1'
#
loop_
_entity.id
_entity.type
_entity.pdbx_description
1 polymer ?
#
loop_
_entity_poly.entity_id
_entity_poly.type
_entity_poly.pdbx_seq_one_letter_code
_entity_poly.pdbx_strand_id
1 'polypeptide(L)'
;MSNDLGIDIRNLAASGPGLAFIVYPEAISRTLPIPQLWSVLFFFMLFTLGLDSELGQYIFSLMDTFGGGIGVLLIATFELIALHWVYGVRRFSDDLKFMIGYSPSMFWKVCWVFIAPVSLIVLFVYSAFVWENPTYNGVEYPDWGIALGWFLAAISVGMIPLVFVLTFLKMLFTGKIRNLFKPASNWGPGCPEARKMLLASHANFDMNETKYGIDNPAMDSRYYAQ
;
A
#
# COMPACT_ATOMS: atom_id res chain seq x y z
N MET A 1 7.73 9.79 -37.79
CA MET A 1 6.65 10.46 -38.57
C MET A 1 7.05 11.85 -39.09
N SER A 2 7.38 12.86 -38.25
CA SER A 2 7.82 14.18 -38.78
C SER A 2 9.16 14.13 -39.54
N ASN A 3 10.15 13.38 -39.04
CA ASN A 3 11.41 13.16 -39.75
C ASN A 3 11.28 12.27 -41.02
N ASP A 4 10.26 11.42 -41.10
CA ASP A 4 10.09 10.46 -42.20
C ASP A 4 9.20 10.99 -43.34
N LEU A 5 8.26 11.89 -43.02
CA LEU A 5 7.28 12.45 -43.98
C LEU A 5 7.61 13.89 -44.41
N GLY A 6 8.62 14.54 -43.82
CA GLY A 6 9.04 15.90 -44.18
C GLY A 6 7.98 16.99 -43.98
N ILE A 7 6.92 16.69 -43.23
CA ILE A 7 5.81 17.59 -42.91
C ILE A 7 6.02 18.21 -41.53
N ASP A 8 5.76 19.52 -41.45
CA ASP A 8 5.89 20.31 -40.21
C ASP A 8 4.93 19.80 -39.14
N ILE A 9 5.42 19.67 -37.90
CA ILE A 9 4.70 19.05 -36.76
C ILE A 9 3.38 19.78 -36.48
N ARG A 10 3.32 21.08 -36.79
CA ARG A 10 2.13 21.92 -36.62
C ARG A 10 0.95 21.50 -37.50
N ASN A 11 1.21 20.92 -38.67
CA ASN A 11 0.16 20.41 -39.56
C ASN A 11 -0.38 19.04 -39.11
N LEU A 12 0.43 18.26 -38.40
CA LEU A 12 0.04 16.96 -37.82
C LEU A 12 -0.66 17.11 -36.46
N ALA A 13 -0.40 18.20 -35.74
CA ALA A 13 -0.94 18.46 -34.40
C ALA A 13 -2.28 19.23 -34.42
N ALA A 14 -3.06 19.17 -35.51
CA ALA A 14 -4.39 19.76 -35.55
C ALA A 14 -5.30 19.06 -34.52
N SER A 15 -5.79 19.83 -33.56
CA SER A 15 -6.54 19.34 -32.40
C SER A 15 -7.90 18.77 -32.84
N GLY A 16 -8.20 17.52 -32.49
CA GLY A 16 -9.52 16.93 -32.76
C GLY A 16 -9.51 15.42 -32.92
N PRO A 17 -10.67 14.81 -33.23
CA PRO A 17 -10.82 13.36 -33.40
C PRO A 17 -9.91 12.80 -34.51
N GLY A 18 -9.62 13.60 -35.54
CA GLY A 18 -8.74 13.21 -36.65
C GLY A 18 -7.33 12.84 -36.22
N LEU A 19 -6.82 13.39 -35.11
CA LEU A 19 -5.53 13.01 -34.55
C LEU A 19 -5.54 11.52 -34.15
N ALA A 20 -6.53 11.12 -33.35
CA ALA A 20 -6.68 9.74 -32.85
C ALA A 20 -7.07 8.72 -33.93
N PHE A 21 -7.86 9.13 -34.94
CA PHE A 21 -8.40 8.19 -35.94
C PHE A 21 -7.67 8.17 -37.28
N ILE A 22 -6.79 9.13 -37.57
CA ILE A 22 -6.04 9.21 -38.82
C ILE A 22 -4.54 9.19 -38.55
N VAL A 23 -4.05 10.12 -37.73
CA VAL A 23 -2.60 10.29 -37.51
C VAL A 23 -2.00 9.16 -36.67
N TYR A 24 -2.67 8.74 -35.59
CA TYR A 24 -2.17 7.66 -34.72
C TYR A 24 -2.14 6.28 -35.40
N PRO A 25 -3.19 5.80 -36.08
CA PRO A 25 -3.14 4.54 -36.82
C PRO A 25 -2.09 4.56 -37.94
N GLU A 26 -1.94 5.70 -38.62
CA GLU A 26 -0.92 5.87 -39.65
C GLU A 26 0.50 5.81 -39.06
N ALA A 27 0.74 6.45 -37.91
CA ALA A 27 2.00 6.36 -37.18
C ALA A 27 2.30 4.91 -36.74
N ILE A 28 1.34 4.26 -36.07
CA ILE A 28 1.48 2.88 -35.55
C ILE A 28 1.78 1.89 -36.68
N SER A 29 1.14 2.08 -37.85
CA SER A 29 1.35 1.21 -39.01
C SER A 29 2.75 1.26 -39.61
N ARG A 30 3.49 2.36 -39.39
CA ARG A 30 4.79 2.60 -40.04
C ARG A 30 5.98 2.52 -39.08
N THR A 31 5.78 2.79 -37.79
CA THR A 31 6.91 2.88 -36.84
C THR A 31 7.14 1.64 -35.98
N LEU A 32 6.17 0.74 -35.85
CA LEU A 32 6.23 -0.38 -34.90
C LEU A 32 6.21 -1.76 -35.59
N PRO A 33 6.99 -2.76 -35.11
CA PRO A 33 6.86 -4.14 -35.56
C PRO A 33 5.54 -4.74 -35.07
N ILE A 34 4.86 -5.50 -35.94
CA ILE A 34 3.52 -6.08 -35.72
C ILE A 34 2.42 -5.01 -35.49
N PRO A 35 2.12 -4.15 -36.48
CA PRO A 35 1.14 -3.07 -36.35
C PRO A 35 -0.26 -3.47 -35.87
N GLN A 36 -0.68 -4.70 -36.18
CA GLN A 36 -2.00 -5.23 -35.84
C GLN A 36 -2.20 -5.29 -34.32
N LEU A 37 -1.17 -5.69 -33.56
CA LEU A 37 -1.22 -5.76 -32.10
C LEU A 37 -1.37 -4.35 -31.49
N TRP A 38 -0.56 -3.40 -31.95
CA TRP A 38 -0.55 -2.03 -31.45
C TRP A 38 -1.83 -1.27 -31.79
N SER A 39 -2.41 -1.49 -32.97
CA SER A 39 -3.71 -0.93 -33.35
C SER A 39 -4.82 -1.48 -32.46
N VAL A 40 -4.84 -2.79 -32.18
CA VAL A 40 -5.82 -3.39 -31.27
C VAL A 40 -5.68 -2.82 -29.86
N LEU A 41 -4.46 -2.69 -29.33
CA LEU A 41 -4.23 -2.11 -28.00
C LEU A 41 -4.65 -0.63 -27.94
N PHE A 42 -4.35 0.16 -28.97
CA PHE A 42 -4.69 1.58 -29.03
C PHE A 42 -6.21 1.81 -29.09
N PHE A 43 -6.93 1.07 -29.94
CA PHE A 43 -8.39 1.17 -30.02
C PHE A 43 -9.09 0.53 -28.82
N PHE A 44 -8.52 -0.52 -28.23
CA PHE A 44 -9.01 -1.08 -26.97
C PHE A 44 -8.87 -0.07 -25.82
N MET A 45 -7.74 0.65 -25.74
CA MET A 45 -7.55 1.74 -24.79
C MET A 45 -8.58 2.87 -24.99
N LEU A 46 -8.80 3.32 -26.23
CA LEU A 46 -9.83 4.33 -26.51
C LEU A 46 -11.24 3.84 -26.18
N PHE A 47 -11.51 2.55 -26.40
CA PHE A 47 -12.77 1.90 -26.03
C PHE A 47 -12.95 1.84 -24.51
N THR A 48 -11.94 1.43 -23.76
CA THR A 48 -11.99 1.43 -22.29
C THR A 48 -12.14 2.84 -21.74
N LEU A 49 -11.44 3.84 -22.30
CA LEU A 49 -11.59 5.24 -21.92
C LEU A 49 -13.00 5.78 -22.23
N GLY A 50 -13.60 5.35 -23.35
CA GLY A 50 -14.98 5.69 -23.70
C GLY A 50 -16.00 5.00 -22.81
N LEU A 51 -15.72 3.78 -22.34
CA LEU A 51 -16.57 3.04 -21.40
C LEU A 51 -16.48 3.59 -19.97
N ASP A 52 -15.30 4.06 -19.55
CA ASP A 52 -15.07 4.70 -18.24
C ASP A 52 -15.66 6.11 -18.14
N SER A 53 -16.51 6.50 -19.12
CA SER A 53 -17.28 7.74 -19.18
C SER A 53 -17.78 8.21 -17.82
N GLU A 54 -17.73 9.53 -17.59
CA GLU A 54 -18.20 10.38 -16.47
C GLU A 54 -18.72 9.68 -15.19
N LEU A 55 -19.63 8.70 -15.30
CA LEU A 55 -20.09 7.84 -14.20
C LEU A 55 -18.95 7.04 -13.53
N GLY A 56 -17.99 6.50 -14.31
CA GLY A 56 -16.84 5.77 -13.78
C GLY A 56 -15.95 6.67 -12.94
N GLN A 57 -15.60 7.83 -13.48
CA GLN A 57 -14.83 8.87 -12.78
C GLN A 57 -15.58 9.43 -11.57
N TYR A 58 -16.90 9.57 -11.64
CA TYR A 58 -17.75 9.99 -10.53
C TYR A 58 -17.70 9.01 -9.36
N ILE A 59 -17.85 7.70 -9.62
CA ILE A 59 -17.74 6.67 -8.57
C ILE A 59 -16.30 6.56 -8.06
N PHE A 60 -15.31 6.65 -8.95
CA PHE A 60 -13.90 6.62 -8.61
C PHE A 60 -13.52 7.76 -7.66
N SER A 61 -13.93 9.00 -7.95
CA SER A 61 -13.65 10.16 -7.09
C SER A 61 -14.30 10.04 -5.71
N LEU A 62 -15.51 9.49 -5.63
CA LEU A 62 -16.16 9.16 -4.36
C LEU A 62 -15.33 8.13 -3.58
N MET A 63 -14.95 7.02 -4.22
CA MET A 63 -14.14 5.97 -3.59
C MET A 63 -12.74 6.44 -3.17
N ASP A 64 -12.09 7.30 -3.94
CA ASP A 64 -10.78 7.86 -3.61
C ASP A 64 -10.86 8.78 -2.39
N THR A 65 -11.90 9.63 -2.34
CA THR A 65 -12.13 10.55 -1.20
C THR A 65 -12.41 9.79 0.11
N PHE A 66 -13.29 8.78 0.08
CA PHE A 66 -13.68 8.03 1.28
C PHE A 66 -12.73 6.87 1.63
N GLY A 67 -12.20 6.18 0.62
CA GLY A 67 -11.29 5.06 0.76
C GLY A 67 -9.85 5.50 0.95
N GLY A 68 -9.29 6.23 -0.02
CA GLY A 68 -7.89 6.71 -0.02
C GLY A 68 -7.63 7.91 0.89
N GLY A 69 -8.67 8.71 1.20
CA GLY A 69 -8.60 9.87 2.08
C GLY A 69 -8.65 9.52 3.57
N ILE A 70 -9.72 9.93 4.26
CA ILE A 70 -9.82 9.84 5.72
C ILE A 70 -9.70 8.40 6.24
N GLY A 71 -10.29 7.42 5.53
CA GLY A 71 -10.31 6.02 5.95
C GLY A 71 -8.90 5.45 6.14
N VAL A 72 -8.04 5.58 5.14
CA VAL A 72 -6.65 5.09 5.19
C VAL A 72 -5.81 5.83 6.22
N LEU A 73 -5.96 7.15 6.37
CA LEU A 73 -5.23 7.91 7.41
C LEU A 73 -5.53 7.38 8.82
N LEU A 74 -6.80 7.07 9.09
CA LEU A 74 -7.22 6.54 10.38
C LEU A 74 -6.70 5.11 10.61
N ILE A 75 -6.77 4.24 9.59
CA ILE A 75 -6.23 2.87 9.64
C ILE A 75 -4.73 2.90 9.89
N ALA A 76 -3.99 3.70 9.12
CA ALA A 76 -2.54 3.82 9.25
C ALA A 76 -2.12 4.35 10.63
N THR A 77 -2.90 5.29 11.21
CA THR A 77 -2.65 5.79 12.56
C THR A 77 -2.78 4.67 13.60
N PHE A 78 -3.85 3.88 13.56
CA PHE A 78 -4.02 2.74 14.47
C PHE A 78 -2.97 1.65 14.27
N GLU A 79 -2.60 1.36 13.03
CA GLU A 79 -1.57 0.38 12.71
C GLU A 79 -0.19 0.79 13.25
N LEU A 80 0.21 2.05 13.09
CA LEU A 80 1.47 2.55 13.65
C LEU A 80 1.47 2.50 15.17
N ILE A 81 0.37 2.86 15.84
CA ILE A 81 0.24 2.76 17.30
C ILE A 81 0.34 1.30 17.75
N ALA A 82 -0.36 0.40 17.07
CA ALA A 82 -0.33 -1.03 17.35
C ALA A 82 1.09 -1.61 17.17
N LEU A 83 1.79 -1.29 16.09
CA LEU A 83 3.13 -1.80 15.83
C LEU A 83 4.18 -1.20 16.78
N HIS A 84 4.17 0.11 16.99
CA HIS A 84 5.29 0.76 17.69
C HIS A 84 5.13 0.80 19.21
N TRP A 85 3.90 0.86 19.72
CA TRP A 85 3.62 0.91 21.16
C TRP A 85 3.07 -0.40 21.72
N VAL A 86 2.13 -1.07 21.02
CA VAL A 86 1.56 -2.33 21.51
C VAL A 86 2.54 -3.50 21.30
N TYR A 87 3.03 -3.69 20.08
CA TYR A 87 4.04 -4.69 19.77
C TYR A 87 5.41 -4.30 20.31
N GLY A 88 5.80 -3.05 20.08
CA GLY A 88 6.95 -2.38 20.70
C GLY A 88 8.15 -2.26 19.76
N VAL A 89 8.69 -1.04 19.65
CA VAL A 89 9.83 -0.71 18.77
C VAL A 89 11.08 -1.56 18.99
N ARG A 90 11.33 -2.03 20.22
CA ARG A 90 12.50 -2.86 20.52
C ARG A 90 12.38 -4.23 19.87
N ARG A 91 11.23 -4.89 20.04
CA ARG A 91 10.95 -6.18 19.41
C ARG A 91 10.98 -6.08 17.90
N PHE A 92 10.36 -5.04 17.34
CA PHE A 92 10.38 -4.78 15.91
C PHE A 92 11.81 -4.55 15.38
N SER A 93 12.65 -3.83 16.12
CA SER A 93 14.06 -3.64 15.78
C SER A 93 14.87 -4.95 15.84
N ASP A 94 14.54 -5.86 16.74
CA ASP A 94 15.20 -7.16 16.87
C ASP A 94 14.76 -8.10 15.73
N ASP A 95 13.49 -8.05 15.33
CA ASP A 95 12.98 -8.74 14.14
C ASP A 95 13.68 -8.27 12.86
N LEU A 96 13.80 -6.95 12.67
CA LEU A 96 14.52 -6.37 11.54
C LEU A 96 15.99 -6.77 11.53
N LYS A 97 16.62 -6.82 12.71
CA LYS A 97 17.99 -7.29 12.85
C LYS A 97 18.13 -8.76 12.49
N PHE A 98 17.16 -9.59 12.85
CA PHE A 98 17.14 -10.99 12.45
C PHE A 98 17.00 -11.16 10.92
N MET A 99 16.18 -10.32 10.27
CA MET A 99 15.97 -10.37 8.82
C MET A 99 17.17 -9.82 8.02
N ILE A 100 17.78 -8.74 8.49
CA ILE A 100 18.75 -7.93 7.71
C ILE A 100 20.20 -8.10 8.23
N GLY A 101 20.39 -8.63 9.45
CA GLY A 101 21.70 -8.88 10.06
C GLY A 101 22.29 -7.72 10.88
N TYR A 102 21.68 -6.53 10.85
CA TYR A 102 22.09 -5.38 11.66
C TYR A 102 20.90 -4.68 12.32
N SER A 103 21.11 -4.09 13.50
CA SER A 103 20.04 -3.34 14.18
C SER A 103 19.83 -1.97 13.54
N PRO A 104 18.57 -1.56 13.26
CA PRO A 104 18.23 -0.19 12.91
C PRO A 104 18.83 0.82 13.91
N SER A 105 19.37 1.93 13.38
CA SER A 105 19.94 3.01 14.19
C SER A 105 18.88 3.70 15.04
N MET A 106 19.29 4.45 16.06
CA MET A 106 18.36 5.14 16.96
C MET A 106 17.50 6.19 16.24
N PHE A 107 18.03 6.78 15.16
CA PHE A 107 17.29 7.71 14.29
C PHE A 107 15.98 7.08 13.79
N TRP A 108 16.06 5.88 13.19
CA TRP A 108 14.88 5.18 12.68
C TRP A 108 13.88 4.86 13.77
N LYS A 109 14.35 4.47 14.96
CA LYS A 109 13.48 4.19 16.12
C LYS A 109 12.71 5.43 16.56
N VAL A 110 13.35 6.60 16.59
CA VAL A 110 12.69 7.87 16.93
C VAL A 110 11.68 8.26 15.84
N CYS A 111 12.04 8.11 14.57
CA CYS A 111 11.14 8.36 13.44
C CYS A 111 9.86 7.53 13.55
N TRP A 112 9.99 6.25 13.86
CA TRP A 112 8.88 5.32 13.94
C TRP A 112 7.99 5.51 15.18
N VAL A 113 8.58 5.81 16.34
CA VAL A 113 7.84 5.91 17.61
C VAL A 113 7.16 7.26 17.78
N PHE A 114 7.77 8.34 17.25
CA PHE A 114 7.30 9.70 17.50
C PHE A 114 6.94 10.43 16.21
N ILE A 115 7.85 10.51 15.24
CA ILE A 115 7.64 11.40 14.08
C ILE A 115 6.50 10.90 13.20
N ALA A 116 6.51 9.62 12.80
CA ALA A 116 5.51 9.05 11.91
C ALA A 116 4.10 9.07 12.53
N PRO A 117 3.88 8.61 13.78
CA PRO A 117 2.56 8.69 14.41
C PRO A 117 2.06 10.12 14.57
N VAL A 118 2.91 11.05 15.01
CA VAL A 118 2.54 12.46 15.16
C VAL A 118 2.17 13.09 13.81
N SER A 119 2.95 12.82 12.75
CA SER A 119 2.66 13.34 11.42
C SER A 119 1.32 12.84 10.88
N LEU A 120 0.99 11.56 11.06
CA LEU A 120 -0.31 11.00 10.65
C LEU A 120 -1.47 11.56 11.47
N ILE A 121 -1.30 11.74 12.78
CA ILE A 121 -2.34 12.35 13.62
C ILE A 121 -2.59 13.80 13.18
N VAL A 122 -1.55 14.57 12.90
CA VAL A 122 -1.68 15.95 12.41
C VAL A 122 -2.40 15.98 11.06
N LEU A 123 -2.02 15.10 10.12
CA LEU A 123 -2.67 15.00 8.81
C LEU A 123 -4.14 14.59 8.92
N PHE A 124 -4.45 13.62 9.80
CA PHE A 124 -5.82 13.20 10.06
C PHE A 124 -6.67 14.34 10.64
N VAL A 125 -6.15 15.05 11.65
CA VAL A 125 -6.84 16.19 12.27
C VAL A 125 -7.05 17.31 11.27
N TYR A 126 -6.02 17.66 10.48
CA TYR A 126 -6.14 18.65 9.41
C TYR A 126 -7.21 18.23 8.37
N SER A 127 -7.16 16.97 7.93
CA SER A 127 -8.14 16.41 6.98
C SER A 127 -9.56 16.40 7.53
N ALA A 128 -9.74 16.25 8.86
CA ALA A 128 -11.05 16.31 9.50
C ALA A 128 -11.57 17.75 9.63
N PHE A 129 -10.69 18.73 9.87
CA PHE A 129 -11.07 20.14 9.98
C PHE A 129 -11.45 20.77 8.64
N VAL A 130 -10.75 20.41 7.56
CA VAL A 130 -10.97 20.95 6.21
C VAL A 130 -11.91 20.06 5.41
N TRP A 131 -12.71 19.22 6.07
CA TRP A 131 -13.62 18.31 5.36
C TRP A 131 -14.74 19.09 4.68
N GLU A 132 -14.79 18.98 3.35
CA GLU A 132 -15.88 19.45 2.50
C GLU A 132 -16.42 18.26 1.70
N ASN A 133 -17.71 18.31 1.33
CA ASN A 133 -18.31 17.25 0.54
C ASN A 133 -17.64 17.18 -0.84
N PRO A 134 -17.31 15.97 -1.35
CA PRO A 134 -16.72 15.86 -2.67
C PRO A 134 -17.67 16.44 -3.72
N THR A 135 -17.11 17.04 -4.76
CA THR A 135 -17.85 17.49 -5.95
C THR A 135 -17.11 16.99 -7.18
N TYR A 136 -17.86 16.61 -8.22
CA TYR A 136 -17.27 16.13 -9.47
C TYR A 136 -17.78 17.01 -10.62
N ASN A 137 -16.85 17.68 -11.31
CA ASN A 137 -17.17 18.66 -12.36
C ASN A 137 -18.18 19.75 -11.93
N GLY A 138 -18.12 20.17 -10.66
CA GLY A 138 -19.03 21.17 -10.08
C GLY A 138 -20.43 20.65 -9.73
N VAL A 139 -20.68 19.35 -9.92
CA VAL A 139 -21.91 18.68 -9.50
C VAL A 139 -21.70 18.10 -8.10
N GLU A 140 -22.56 18.50 -7.17
CA GLU A 140 -22.59 17.94 -5.82
C GLU A 140 -23.09 16.49 -5.85
N TYR A 141 -22.50 15.65 -4.98
CA TYR A 141 -22.97 14.28 -4.83
C TYR A 141 -24.31 14.26 -4.08
N PRO A 142 -25.26 13.40 -4.48
CA PRO A 142 -26.48 13.24 -3.73
C PRO A 142 -26.18 12.63 -2.36
N ASP A 143 -26.99 12.97 -1.37
CA ASP A 143 -26.80 12.54 0.03
C ASP A 143 -26.67 11.02 0.19
N TRP A 144 -27.39 10.24 -0.62
CA TRP A 144 -27.29 8.78 -0.59
C TRP A 144 -25.92 8.27 -1.06
N GLY A 145 -25.26 8.98 -1.98
CA GLY A 145 -23.91 8.66 -2.45
C GLY A 145 -22.86 8.96 -1.39
N ILE A 146 -22.99 10.10 -0.72
CA ILE A 146 -22.14 10.48 0.43
C ILE A 146 -22.33 9.48 1.58
N ALA A 147 -23.58 9.11 1.88
CA ALA A 147 -23.87 8.10 2.90
C ALA A 147 -23.26 6.74 2.55
N LEU A 148 -23.28 6.33 1.29
CA LEU A 148 -22.61 5.12 0.82
C LEU A 148 -21.09 5.20 1.02
N GLY A 149 -20.48 6.36 0.74
CA GLY A 149 -19.05 6.60 0.98
C GLY A 149 -18.66 6.44 2.46
N TRP A 150 -19.40 7.09 3.35
CA TRP A 150 -19.20 6.95 4.80
C TRP A 150 -19.45 5.52 5.30
N PHE A 151 -20.45 4.84 4.76
CA PHE A 151 -20.72 3.44 5.09
C PHE A 151 -19.56 2.52 4.69
N LEU A 152 -19.00 2.69 3.49
CA LEU A 152 -17.84 1.92 3.03
C LEU A 152 -16.60 2.19 3.89
N ALA A 153 -16.33 3.47 4.21
CA ALA A 153 -15.23 3.83 5.10
C ALA A 153 -15.43 3.23 6.51
N ALA A 154 -16.65 3.28 7.03
CA ALA A 154 -16.98 2.72 8.34
C ALA A 154 -16.85 1.19 8.41
N ILE A 155 -17.17 0.46 7.34
CA ILE A 155 -16.92 -0.99 7.28
C ILE A 155 -15.43 -1.28 7.42
N SER A 156 -14.60 -0.60 6.63
CA SER A 156 -13.15 -0.84 6.61
C SER A 156 -12.51 -0.52 7.96
N VAL A 157 -12.77 0.69 8.49
CA VAL A 157 -12.24 1.13 9.78
C VAL A 157 -12.84 0.30 10.92
N GLY A 158 -14.13 -0.03 10.85
CA GLY A 158 -14.89 -0.74 11.88
C GLY A 158 -14.47 -2.20 12.07
N MET A 159 -13.84 -2.82 11.07
CA MET A 159 -13.28 -4.17 11.22
C MET A 159 -12.21 -4.24 12.31
N ILE A 160 -11.39 -3.21 12.47
CA ILE A 160 -10.31 -3.16 13.48
C ILE A 160 -10.88 -3.27 14.91
N PRO A 161 -11.78 -2.37 15.38
CA PRO A 161 -12.36 -2.48 16.71
C PRO A 161 -13.26 -3.71 16.84
N LEU A 162 -13.98 -4.13 15.79
CA LEU A 162 -14.82 -5.32 15.84
C LEU A 162 -14.00 -6.58 16.17
N VAL A 163 -12.90 -6.82 15.46
CA VAL A 163 -12.01 -7.97 15.71
C VAL A 163 -11.38 -7.86 17.09
N PHE A 164 -10.99 -6.65 17.51
CA PHE A 164 -10.48 -6.41 18.86
C PHE A 164 -11.50 -6.78 19.93
N VAL A 165 -12.75 -6.31 19.83
CA VAL A 165 -13.81 -6.60 20.81
C VAL A 165 -14.15 -8.09 20.85
N LEU A 166 -14.31 -8.74 19.69
CA LEU A 166 -14.58 -10.18 19.65
C LEU A 166 -13.45 -11.00 20.29
N THR A 167 -12.20 -10.65 20.00
CA THR A 167 -11.04 -11.32 20.59
C THR A 167 -10.90 -11.00 22.08
N PHE A 168 -11.19 -9.76 22.48
CA PHE A 168 -11.18 -9.32 23.87
C PHE A 168 -12.24 -10.07 24.69
N LEU A 169 -13.48 -10.14 24.21
CA LEU A 169 -14.55 -10.92 24.85
C LEU A 169 -14.17 -12.38 24.97
N LYS A 170 -13.66 -13.00 23.90
CA LYS A 170 -13.17 -14.39 23.94
C LYS A 170 -12.08 -14.60 25.00
N MET A 171 -11.12 -13.68 25.09
CA MET A 171 -10.01 -13.73 26.05
C MET A 171 -10.46 -13.42 27.49
N LEU A 172 -11.49 -12.59 27.66
CA LEU A 172 -12.14 -12.30 28.94
C LEU A 172 -12.84 -13.55 29.48
N PHE A 173 -13.64 -14.24 28.65
CA PHE A 173 -14.30 -15.49 29.03
C PHE A 173 -13.30 -16.63 29.29
N THR A 174 -12.12 -16.61 28.65
CA THR A 174 -11.07 -17.63 28.86
C THR A 174 -10.12 -17.28 30.02
N GLY A 175 -10.25 -16.10 30.64
CA GLY A 175 -9.38 -15.63 31.74
C GLY A 175 -7.93 -15.34 31.34
N LYS A 176 -7.62 -15.23 30.04
CA LYS A 176 -6.25 -15.08 29.49
C LYS A 176 -6.03 -13.74 28.79
N ILE A 177 -6.55 -12.64 29.35
CA ILE A 177 -6.48 -11.28 28.78
C ILE A 177 -5.04 -10.86 28.44
N ARG A 178 -4.06 -11.28 29.25
CA ARG A 178 -2.63 -11.01 29.01
C ARG A 178 -2.09 -11.56 27.68
N ASN A 179 -2.78 -12.51 27.05
CA ASN A 179 -2.39 -13.06 25.76
C ASN A 179 -2.83 -12.18 24.58
N LEU A 180 -3.71 -11.19 24.79
CA LEU A 180 -4.16 -10.28 23.74
C LEU A 180 -3.04 -9.35 23.26
N PHE A 181 -2.19 -8.92 24.18
CA PHE A 181 -1.06 -8.01 23.90
C PHE A 181 0.25 -8.75 23.65
N LYS A 182 0.19 -10.07 23.47
CA LYS A 182 1.34 -10.89 23.10
C LYS A 182 1.21 -11.26 21.63
N PRO A 183 2.33 -11.33 20.88
CA PRO A 183 2.30 -11.88 19.54
C PRO A 183 1.74 -13.31 19.57
N ALA A 184 1.13 -13.71 18.46
CA ALA A 184 0.61 -15.06 18.33
C ALA A 184 1.74 -16.09 18.53
N SER A 185 1.43 -17.25 19.10
CA SER A 185 2.45 -18.30 19.36
C SER A 185 3.09 -18.84 18.08
N ASN A 186 2.41 -18.68 16.94
CA ASN A 186 2.90 -19.02 15.61
C ASN A 186 3.49 -17.82 14.85
N TRP A 187 3.66 -16.67 15.50
CA TRP A 187 4.28 -15.49 14.91
C TRP A 187 5.77 -15.74 14.63
N GLY A 188 6.28 -15.16 13.55
CA GLY A 188 7.66 -15.33 13.09
C GLY A 188 7.78 -16.16 11.80
N PRO A 189 9.01 -16.54 11.39
CA PRO A 189 9.30 -17.21 10.13
C PRO A 189 8.42 -18.45 9.91
N GLY A 190 8.00 -18.67 8.66
CA GLY A 190 7.26 -19.87 8.25
C GLY A 190 8.10 -21.14 8.35
N CYS A 191 9.43 -21.03 8.19
CA CYS A 191 10.35 -22.13 8.39
C CYS A 191 10.50 -22.46 9.90
N PRO A 192 10.23 -23.70 10.33
CA PRO A 192 10.33 -24.10 11.73
C PRO A 192 11.74 -23.90 12.33
N GLU A 193 12.79 -24.06 11.52
CA GLU A 193 14.18 -23.87 11.96
C GLU A 193 14.50 -22.40 12.25
N ALA A 194 14.18 -21.51 11.30
CA ALA A 194 14.34 -20.07 11.47
C ALA A 194 13.53 -19.53 12.66
N ARG A 195 12.35 -20.11 12.92
CA ARG A 195 11.54 -19.78 14.10
C ARG A 195 12.21 -20.20 15.40
N LYS A 196 12.83 -21.38 15.47
CA LYS A 196 13.61 -21.80 16.65
C LYS A 196 14.80 -20.87 16.89
N MET A 197 15.47 -20.43 15.82
CA MET A 197 16.58 -19.46 15.90
C MET A 197 16.12 -18.10 16.43
N LEU A 198 14.97 -17.60 15.96
CA LEU A 198 14.38 -16.35 16.48
C LEU A 198 13.97 -16.49 17.96
N LEU A 199 13.37 -17.61 18.35
CA LEU A 199 13.04 -17.86 19.76
C LEU A 199 14.30 -17.99 20.63
N ALA A 200 15.37 -18.60 20.10
CA ALA A 200 16.66 -18.70 20.76
C ALA A 200 17.34 -17.33 20.91
N SER A 201 17.24 -16.44 19.90
CA SER A 201 17.78 -15.07 19.99
C SER A 201 17.03 -14.21 21.01
N HIS A 202 15.73 -14.48 21.24
CA HIS A 202 14.98 -13.84 22.32
C HIS A 202 15.29 -14.41 23.72
N ALA A 203 15.72 -15.67 23.81
CA ALA A 203 16.03 -16.34 25.07
C ALA A 203 17.47 -16.09 25.56
N ASN A 204 18.42 -15.99 24.63
CA ASN A 204 19.84 -15.77 24.92
C ASN A 204 20.25 -14.38 24.41
N PHE A 205 20.44 -13.43 25.34
CA PHE A 205 20.97 -12.10 25.02
C PHE A 205 22.50 -12.13 24.87
N ASP A 206 23.05 -13.08 24.10
CA ASP A 206 24.47 -13.15 23.74
C ASP A 206 24.66 -12.85 22.26
N MET A 207 24.86 -11.56 22.00
CA MET A 207 25.03 -10.94 20.69
C MET A 207 26.45 -11.07 20.11
N ASN A 208 27.17 -12.16 20.41
CA ASN A 208 28.55 -12.36 19.93
C ASN A 208 28.69 -13.45 18.85
N GLU A 209 27.66 -14.27 18.59
CA GLU A 209 27.73 -15.33 17.57
C GLU A 209 26.97 -15.05 16.26
N THR A 210 26.11 -14.03 16.19
CA THR A 210 25.32 -13.71 14.99
C THR A 210 25.82 -12.45 14.29
N LYS A 211 27.10 -12.46 13.88
CA LYS A 211 27.62 -11.46 12.93
C LYS A 211 27.20 -11.78 11.48
N TYR A 212 26.71 -12.98 11.25
CA TYR A 212 26.14 -13.39 9.97
C TYR A 212 24.62 -13.42 10.15
N GLY A 213 23.91 -12.66 9.31
CA GLY A 213 22.50 -12.92 9.08
C GLY A 213 22.32 -14.36 8.61
N ILE A 214 21.09 -14.83 8.44
CA ILE A 214 20.87 -16.10 7.76
C ILE A 214 21.41 -15.93 6.34
N ASP A 215 22.67 -16.33 6.13
CA ASP A 215 23.22 -16.50 4.80
C ASP A 215 22.28 -17.48 4.13
N ASN A 216 21.64 -17.00 3.06
CA ASN A 216 20.90 -17.82 2.14
C ASN A 216 21.73 -19.09 1.90
N PRO A 217 21.24 -20.30 2.19
CA PRO A 217 22.02 -21.52 2.00
C PRO A 217 22.48 -21.72 0.55
N ALA A 218 21.85 -21.02 -0.42
CA ALA A 218 22.32 -20.97 -1.80
C ALA A 218 23.55 -20.07 -2.05
N MET A 219 23.93 -19.23 -1.10
CA MET A 219 25.11 -18.35 -1.16
C MET A 219 26.25 -18.80 -0.23
N ASP A 220 26.11 -19.91 0.49
CA ASP A 220 27.22 -20.47 1.24
C ASP A 220 28.25 -21.08 0.27
N SER A 221 29.32 -20.32 0.02
CA SER A 221 30.44 -20.71 -0.84
C SER A 221 31.12 -22.04 -0.44
N ARG A 222 30.84 -22.58 0.76
CA ARG A 222 31.34 -23.90 1.19
C ARG A 222 30.75 -25.07 0.40
N TYR A 223 29.61 -24.91 -0.26
CA TYR A 223 29.02 -25.95 -1.11
C TYR A 223 29.68 -26.08 -2.49
N TYR A 224 30.48 -25.10 -2.93
CA TYR A 224 31.16 -25.10 -4.22
C TYR A 224 32.65 -25.44 -4.13
N ALA A 225 33.14 -25.79 -2.93
CA ALA A 225 34.55 -26.12 -2.67
C ALA A 225 34.76 -27.61 -2.33
N GLN A 226 33.95 -28.50 -2.91
CA GLN A 226 34.17 -29.95 -2.93
C GLN A 226 34.21 -30.46 -4.36
#